data_AF-A0A839RKF0-F1
#
_entry.id   AF-A0A839RKF0-F1
#
_cell.length_a   1.000
_cell.length_b   1.000
_cell.length_c   1.000
_cell.angle_alpha   90.00
_cell.angle_beta   90.00
_cell.angle_gamma   90.00
#
_symmetry.space_group_name_H-M   'P 1'
#
loop_
_entity.id
_entity.type
_entity.pdbx_description
1 polymer ?
#
loop_
_entity_poly.entity_id
_entity_poly.type
_entity_poly.pdbx_seq_one_letter_code
_entity_poly.pdbx_strand_id
1 'polypeptide(L)'
;MSGNEVRDAMLGTALEMVYVHGLTVSLDHISMDAIVAASGVARSAAYRVWPRREEFINDLLLQLAASPQASPVVYDPPTLKMALNALIELREGLTTPESRRKILIEVCRIGAITNFEDIRQRNTWQTHMALSATVLSYPEEYRRELQDAINQASSSYVDGMAQFYEAMGLALGFETIPGTDFRYLAAVSSALMEGMVLRSLTVYDGRAGLPDLIRTFTADPFNTGDEREWNAAAISFTANLLAVARPSGDITSAELDERLERVRQAIARIEADAEESKEWLTR
;
A
#
# COMPACT_ATOMS: atom_id res chain seq x y z
N MET A 1 13.28 34.68 -10.86
CA MET A 1 12.51 33.60 -10.23
C MET A 1 11.59 34.17 -9.18
N SER A 2 10.32 33.79 -9.21
CA SER A 2 9.35 34.00 -8.14
C SER A 2 9.64 33.08 -6.94
N GLY A 3 8.99 33.32 -5.81
CA GLY A 3 9.12 32.45 -4.63
C GLY A 3 8.64 31.02 -4.89
N ASN A 4 7.59 30.84 -5.70
CA ASN A 4 7.06 29.53 -6.05
C ASN A 4 8.01 28.76 -6.97
N GLU A 5 8.59 29.43 -7.99
CA GLU A 5 9.59 28.80 -8.87
C GLU A 5 10.84 28.34 -8.10
N VAL A 6 11.23 29.09 -7.05
CA VAL A 6 12.30 28.67 -6.14
C VAL A 6 11.89 27.43 -5.35
N ARG A 7 10.66 27.42 -4.84
CA ARG A 7 10.13 26.32 -4.06
C ARG A 7 10.09 25.03 -4.88
N ASP A 8 9.51 25.08 -6.07
CA ASP A 8 9.32 23.92 -6.94
C ASP A 8 10.67 23.34 -7.40
N ALA A 9 11.62 24.17 -7.81
CA ALA A 9 12.94 23.72 -8.23
C ALA A 9 13.72 23.04 -7.09
N MET A 10 13.73 23.67 -5.91
CA MET A 10 14.45 23.15 -4.75
C MET A 10 13.85 21.85 -4.22
N LEU A 11 12.52 21.80 -4.06
CA LEU A 11 11.85 20.60 -3.57
C LEU A 11 11.88 19.46 -4.60
N GLY A 12 11.73 19.76 -5.89
CA GLY A 12 11.90 18.78 -6.97
C GLY A 12 13.27 18.11 -6.94
N THR A 13 14.36 18.91 -6.86
CA THR A 13 15.72 18.36 -6.72
C THR A 13 15.88 17.53 -5.45
N ALA A 14 15.31 17.98 -4.33
CA ALA A 14 15.41 17.25 -3.07
C ALA A 14 14.66 15.91 -3.11
N LEU A 15 13.48 15.87 -3.72
CA LEU A 15 12.70 14.65 -3.93
C LEU A 15 13.48 13.65 -4.78
N GLU A 16 14.06 14.08 -5.90
CA GLU A 16 14.89 13.22 -6.75
C GLU A 16 16.05 12.60 -5.96
N MET A 17 16.75 13.41 -5.15
CA MET A 17 17.83 12.92 -4.30
C MET A 17 17.34 11.89 -3.28
N VAL A 18 16.17 12.11 -2.66
CA VAL A 18 15.57 11.16 -1.72
C VAL A 18 15.16 9.86 -2.42
N TYR A 19 14.64 9.90 -3.64
CA TYR A 19 14.30 8.68 -4.38
C TYR A 19 15.51 7.87 -4.81
N VAL A 20 16.64 8.52 -5.10
CA VAL A 20 17.89 7.85 -5.47
C VAL A 20 18.62 7.29 -4.24
N HIS A 21 18.67 8.04 -3.14
CA HIS A 21 19.52 7.72 -1.99
C HIS A 21 18.77 7.20 -0.76
N GLY A 22 17.44 7.28 -0.74
CA GLY A 22 16.59 6.93 0.39
C GLY A 22 16.49 8.04 1.45
N LEU A 23 15.41 7.99 2.23
CA LEU A 23 15.22 8.83 3.41
C LEU A 23 15.77 8.12 4.66
N THR A 24 16.51 8.85 5.49
CA THR A 24 17.01 8.35 6.79
C THR A 24 16.28 9.07 7.93
N VAL A 25 16.15 8.42 9.09
CA VAL A 25 15.40 8.95 10.24
C VAL A 25 16.04 10.21 10.83
N SER A 26 17.37 10.37 10.76
CA SER A 26 18.02 11.57 11.31
C SER A 26 17.95 12.78 10.38
N LEU A 27 17.61 12.58 9.10
CA LEU A 27 17.55 13.61 8.04
C LEU A 27 18.86 14.41 7.86
N ASP A 28 19.94 14.06 8.55
CA ASP A 28 21.20 14.83 8.57
C ASP A 28 21.92 14.84 7.22
N HIS A 29 21.68 13.81 6.40
CA HIS A 29 22.23 13.71 5.06
C HIS A 29 21.59 14.71 4.08
N ILE A 30 20.44 15.30 4.42
CA ILE A 30 19.76 16.29 3.58
C ILE A 30 20.33 17.68 3.86
N SER A 31 21.28 18.11 3.02
CA SER A 31 21.88 19.45 3.11
C SER A 31 21.15 20.45 2.23
N MET A 32 20.55 21.48 2.84
CA MET A 32 19.89 22.57 2.12
C MET A 32 20.88 23.28 1.18
N ASP A 33 22.12 23.50 1.60
CA ASP A 33 23.14 24.14 0.76
C ASP A 33 23.56 23.27 -0.44
N ALA A 34 23.60 21.94 -0.27
CA ALA A 34 23.88 21.02 -1.38
C ALA A 34 22.73 21.04 -2.40
N ILE A 35 21.48 21.10 -1.94
CA ILE A 35 20.29 21.17 -2.80
C ILE A 35 20.20 22.52 -3.51
N VAL A 36 20.57 23.62 -2.86
CA VAL A 36 20.73 24.94 -3.52
C VAL A 36 21.72 24.84 -4.68
N ALA A 37 22.88 24.21 -4.45
CA ALA A 37 23.88 24.06 -5.50
C ALA A 37 23.39 23.17 -6.65
N ALA A 38 22.68 22.07 -6.34
CA ALA A 38 22.18 21.12 -7.33
C ALA A 38 20.99 21.65 -8.15
N SER A 39 20.08 22.40 -7.52
CA SER A 39 18.88 22.96 -8.16
C SER A 39 19.17 24.16 -9.07
N GLY A 40 20.39 24.72 -9.03
CA GLY A 40 20.77 25.91 -9.79
C GLY A 40 20.13 27.21 -9.30
N VAL A 41 19.44 27.17 -8.16
CA VAL A 41 18.78 28.34 -7.57
C VAL A 41 19.79 29.25 -6.87
N ALA A 42 19.60 30.57 -6.97
CA ALA A 42 20.41 31.52 -6.23
C ALA A 42 20.22 31.34 -4.71
N ARG A 43 21.33 31.19 -3.97
CA ARG A 43 21.32 31.03 -2.51
C ARG A 43 20.46 32.07 -1.79
N SER A 44 20.59 33.35 -2.16
CA SER A 44 19.81 34.44 -1.55
C SER A 44 18.30 34.35 -1.82
N ALA A 45 17.89 33.68 -2.89
CA ALA A 45 16.47 33.41 -3.17
C ALA A 45 15.97 32.23 -2.33
N ALA A 46 16.75 31.15 -2.22
CA ALA A 46 16.42 30.00 -1.38
C ALA A 46 16.23 30.38 0.10
N TYR A 47 17.17 31.14 0.68
CA TYR A 47 17.08 31.60 2.07
C TYR A 47 16.03 32.69 2.31
N ARG A 48 15.46 33.27 1.25
CA ARG A 48 14.29 34.15 1.35
C ARG A 48 12.98 33.35 1.46
N VAL A 49 12.91 32.20 0.78
CA VAL A 49 11.77 31.28 0.86
C VAL A 49 11.83 30.48 2.17
N TRP A 50 13.00 29.96 2.53
CA TRP A 50 13.24 29.24 3.77
C TRP A 50 14.39 29.87 4.56
N PRO A 51 14.09 30.78 5.50
CA PRO A 51 15.10 31.36 6.37
C PRO A 51 15.88 30.33 7.21
N ARG A 52 15.24 29.21 7.55
CA ARG A 52 15.82 28.10 8.32
C ARG A 52 15.73 26.78 7.56
N ARG A 53 16.73 25.92 7.77
CA ARG A 53 16.75 24.55 7.23
C ARG A 53 15.52 23.74 7.65
N GLU A 54 15.06 23.89 8.89
CA GLU A 54 13.89 23.17 9.42
C GLU A 54 12.63 23.42 8.59
N GLU A 55 12.42 24.65 8.13
CA GLU A 55 11.26 25.02 7.30
C GLU A 55 11.32 24.36 5.92
N PHE A 56 12.52 24.29 5.33
CA PHE A 56 12.75 23.54 4.09
C PHE A 56 12.51 22.04 4.26
N ILE A 57 13.00 21.47 5.37
CA ILE A 57 12.80 20.05 5.67
C ILE A 57 11.32 19.75 5.92
N ASN A 58 10.58 20.63 6.60
CA ASN A 58 9.14 20.47 6.77
C ASN A 58 8.41 20.43 5.42
N ASP A 59 8.64 21.42 4.56
CA ASP A 59 8.04 21.45 3.22
C ASP A 59 8.39 20.19 2.40
N LEU A 60 9.63 19.69 2.52
CA LEU A 60 10.07 18.44 1.87
C LEU A 60 9.34 17.22 2.43
N LEU A 61 9.21 17.09 3.74
CA LEU A 61 8.50 15.96 4.37
C LEU A 61 7.01 15.97 4.02
N LEU A 62 6.39 17.15 3.94
CA LEU A 62 5.00 17.29 3.50
C LEU A 62 4.82 16.89 2.03
N GLN A 63 5.74 17.31 1.14
CA GLN A 63 5.71 16.86 -0.25
C GLN A 63 5.96 15.36 -0.39
N LEU A 64 6.88 14.80 0.39
CA LEU A 64 7.10 13.36 0.44
C LEU A 64 5.85 12.63 0.93
N ALA A 65 5.22 13.08 2.02
CA ALA A 65 3.99 12.49 2.53
C ALA A 65 2.82 12.58 1.55
N ALA A 66 2.72 13.68 0.80
CA ALA A 66 1.70 13.87 -0.24
C ALA A 66 2.02 13.10 -1.54
N SER A 67 3.25 12.62 -1.71
CA SER A 67 3.66 11.92 -2.92
C SER A 67 2.98 10.55 -3.01
N PRO A 68 2.31 10.22 -4.13
CA PRO A 68 1.83 8.87 -4.41
C PRO A 68 2.95 7.83 -4.36
N GLN A 69 4.20 8.23 -4.62
CA GLN A 69 5.38 7.36 -4.54
C GLN A 69 5.80 7.06 -3.09
N ALA A 70 5.38 7.86 -2.10
CA ALA A 70 5.55 7.52 -0.69
C ALA A 70 4.35 6.75 -0.14
N SER A 71 3.27 6.62 -0.92
CA SER A 71 2.17 5.73 -0.58
C SER A 71 2.59 4.29 -0.89
N PRO A 72 2.27 3.31 -0.04
CA PRO A 72 2.49 1.89 -0.35
C PRO A 72 1.69 1.38 -1.56
N VAL A 73 0.86 2.23 -2.20
CA VAL A 73 0.07 1.88 -3.38
C VAL A 73 0.99 1.61 -4.57
N VAL A 74 0.91 0.42 -5.15
CA VAL A 74 0.07 0.17 -6.34
C VAL A 74 -0.11 -1.34 -6.41
N TYR A 75 -1.31 -1.83 -6.11
CA TYR A 75 -1.78 -3.07 -6.74
C TYR A 75 -1.89 -2.73 -8.21
N ASP A 76 -1.00 -3.31 -9.01
CA ASP A 76 -0.96 -2.98 -10.42
C ASP A 76 -2.30 -3.41 -11.04
N PRO A 77 -2.97 -2.54 -11.80
CA PRO A 77 -4.20 -2.92 -12.45
C PRO A 77 -4.12 -4.20 -13.32
N PRO A 78 -2.99 -4.51 -13.99
CA PRO A 78 -2.77 -5.85 -14.56
C PRO A 78 -2.94 -7.01 -13.55
N THR A 79 -2.48 -6.91 -12.31
CA THR A 79 -2.66 -7.91 -11.23
C THR A 79 -4.14 -8.04 -10.85
N LEU A 80 -4.88 -6.93 -10.80
CA LEU A 80 -6.33 -6.97 -10.57
C LEU A 80 -7.07 -7.67 -11.73
N LYS A 81 -6.67 -7.38 -12.98
CA LYS A 81 -7.18 -8.06 -14.18
C LYS A 81 -6.84 -9.54 -14.19
N MET A 82 -5.64 -9.91 -13.77
CA MET A 82 -5.24 -11.32 -13.62
C MET A 82 -6.12 -12.04 -12.60
N ALA A 83 -6.38 -11.42 -11.44
CA ALA A 83 -7.27 -11.98 -10.43
C ALA A 83 -8.71 -12.15 -10.97
N LEU A 84 -9.24 -11.16 -11.68
CA LEU A 84 -10.55 -11.26 -12.32
C LEU A 84 -10.60 -12.37 -13.39
N ASN A 85 -9.59 -12.45 -14.25
CA ASN A 85 -9.53 -13.47 -15.30
C ASN A 85 -9.49 -14.88 -14.69
N ALA A 86 -8.72 -15.08 -13.62
CA ALA A 86 -8.71 -16.34 -12.89
C ALA A 86 -10.08 -16.70 -12.29
N LEU A 87 -10.83 -15.72 -11.75
CA LEU A 87 -12.20 -15.96 -11.29
C LEU A 87 -13.15 -16.34 -12.42
N ILE A 88 -13.02 -15.72 -13.59
CA ILE A 88 -13.84 -16.05 -14.78
C ILE A 88 -13.53 -17.47 -15.25
N GLU A 89 -12.26 -17.88 -15.27
CA GLU A 89 -11.86 -19.25 -15.62
C GLU A 89 -12.44 -20.29 -14.65
N LEU A 90 -12.59 -19.93 -13.38
CA LEU A 90 -13.12 -20.79 -12.32
C LEU A 90 -14.64 -20.68 -12.12
N ARG A 91 -15.37 -20.01 -13.04
CA ARG A 91 -16.80 -19.67 -12.91
C ARG A 91 -17.70 -20.84 -12.53
N GLU A 92 -17.50 -22.02 -13.11
CA GLU A 92 -18.34 -23.20 -12.81
C GLU A 92 -18.25 -23.63 -11.34
N GLY A 93 -17.08 -23.43 -10.72
CA GLY A 93 -16.82 -23.70 -9.31
C GLY A 93 -17.36 -22.64 -8.36
N LEU A 94 -17.85 -21.48 -8.83
CA LEU A 94 -18.31 -20.40 -7.95
C LEU A 94 -19.77 -20.52 -7.51
N THR A 95 -20.47 -21.58 -7.89
CA THR A 95 -21.91 -21.73 -7.56
C THR A 95 -22.16 -22.23 -6.13
N THR A 96 -21.22 -22.94 -5.51
CA THR A 96 -21.37 -23.46 -4.13
C THR A 96 -20.55 -22.68 -3.10
N PRO A 97 -21.05 -22.50 -1.86
CA PRO A 97 -20.32 -21.82 -0.79
C PRO A 97 -18.93 -22.42 -0.51
N GLU A 98 -18.82 -23.75 -0.49
CA GLU A 98 -17.57 -24.45 -0.20
C GLU A 98 -16.50 -24.15 -1.26
N SER A 99 -16.87 -24.21 -2.53
CA SER A 99 -15.95 -23.97 -3.63
C SER A 99 -15.54 -22.49 -3.70
N ARG A 100 -16.48 -21.56 -3.47
CA ARG A 100 -16.16 -20.12 -3.34
C ARG A 100 -15.18 -19.86 -2.20
N ARG A 101 -15.35 -20.52 -1.04
CA ARG A 101 -14.42 -20.41 0.08
C ARG A 101 -13.02 -20.88 -0.30
N LYS A 102 -12.89 -22.01 -0.99
CA LYS A 102 -11.56 -22.49 -1.45
C LYS A 102 -10.91 -21.50 -2.41
N ILE A 103 -11.66 -20.97 -3.36
CA ILE A 103 -11.15 -19.99 -4.33
C ILE A 103 -10.73 -18.69 -3.63
N LEU A 104 -11.54 -18.18 -2.69
CA LEU A 104 -11.20 -17.01 -1.88
C LEU A 104 -9.86 -17.20 -1.15
N ILE A 105 -9.68 -18.35 -0.49
CA ILE A 105 -8.45 -18.67 0.25
C ILE A 105 -7.24 -18.68 -0.69
N GLU A 106 -7.39 -19.26 -1.88
CA GLU A 106 -6.30 -19.31 -2.87
C GLU A 106 -5.95 -17.94 -3.44
N VAL A 107 -6.96 -17.11 -3.75
CA VAL A 107 -6.78 -15.72 -4.19
C VAL A 107 -6.05 -14.91 -3.10
N CYS A 108 -6.45 -15.08 -1.84
CA CYS A 108 -5.78 -14.43 -0.71
C CYS A 108 -4.32 -14.90 -0.57
N ARG A 109 -4.07 -16.20 -0.71
CA ARG A 109 -2.72 -16.78 -0.63
C ARG A 109 -1.78 -16.18 -1.67
N ILE A 110 -2.18 -16.22 -2.93
CA ILE A 110 -1.37 -15.70 -4.04
C ILE A 110 -1.20 -14.18 -3.88
N GLY A 111 -2.30 -13.44 -3.72
CA GLY A 111 -2.27 -11.99 -3.65
C GLY A 111 -1.44 -11.44 -2.48
N ALA A 112 -1.51 -12.08 -1.31
CA ALA A 112 -0.73 -11.66 -0.15
C ALA A 112 0.76 -12.01 -0.27
N ILE A 113 1.12 -13.16 -0.86
CA ILE A 113 2.53 -13.51 -1.13
C ILE A 113 3.13 -12.50 -2.11
N THR A 114 2.46 -12.26 -3.24
CA THR A 114 2.92 -11.30 -4.26
C THR A 114 3.06 -9.91 -3.68
N ASN A 115 2.04 -9.42 -2.97
CA ASN A 115 2.09 -8.08 -2.37
C ASN A 115 3.21 -7.95 -1.32
N PHE A 116 3.43 -8.98 -0.50
CA PHE A 116 4.52 -8.97 0.48
C PHE A 116 5.89 -8.85 -0.18
N GLU A 117 6.16 -9.64 -1.23
CA GLU A 117 7.42 -9.57 -1.95
C GLU A 117 7.61 -8.23 -2.68
N ASP A 118 6.54 -7.72 -3.32
CA ASP A 118 6.58 -6.44 -4.02
C ASP A 118 6.91 -5.29 -3.07
N ILE A 119 6.23 -5.19 -1.92
CA ILE A 119 6.50 -4.13 -0.93
C ILE A 119 7.93 -4.26 -0.41
N ARG A 120 8.40 -5.48 -0.14
CA ARG A 120 9.75 -5.73 0.41
C ARG A 120 10.86 -5.32 -0.58
N GLN A 121 10.62 -5.41 -1.88
CA GLN A 121 11.60 -5.07 -2.93
C GLN A 121 11.57 -3.59 -3.33
N ARG A 122 10.53 -2.83 -2.98
CA ARG A 122 10.37 -1.42 -3.37
C ARG A 122 11.11 -0.46 -2.42
N ASN A 123 11.92 0.44 -2.97
CA ASN A 123 12.59 1.51 -2.21
C ASN A 123 11.61 2.55 -1.65
N THR A 124 10.46 2.74 -2.30
CA THR A 124 9.40 3.68 -1.89
C THR A 124 8.83 3.38 -0.50
N TRP A 125 8.73 2.10 -0.15
CA TRP A 125 8.31 1.64 1.17
C TRP A 125 9.26 2.11 2.29
N GLN A 126 10.57 2.12 2.03
CA GLN A 126 11.56 2.57 3.02
C GLN A 126 11.40 4.06 3.33
N THR A 127 11.08 4.87 2.31
CA THR A 127 10.75 6.30 2.49
C THR A 127 9.51 6.47 3.35
N HIS A 128 8.43 5.73 3.08
CA HIS A 128 7.21 5.75 3.91
C HIS A 128 7.50 5.40 5.39
N MET A 129 8.33 4.38 5.62
CA MET A 129 8.74 3.98 6.97
C MET A 129 9.61 5.03 7.66
N ALA A 130 10.56 5.62 6.94
CA ALA A 130 11.37 6.69 7.48
C ALA A 130 10.52 7.92 7.82
N LEU A 131 9.54 8.29 6.98
CA LEU A 131 8.57 9.36 7.26
C LEU A 131 7.75 9.06 8.53
N SER A 132 7.16 7.87 8.60
CA SER A 132 6.35 7.44 9.76
C SER A 132 7.16 7.39 11.05
N ALA A 133 8.42 6.94 10.99
CA ALA A 133 9.33 6.95 12.14
C ALA A 133 9.74 8.37 12.54
N THR A 134 9.92 9.27 11.56
CA THR A 134 10.28 10.68 11.81
C THR A 134 9.21 11.39 12.64
N VAL A 135 7.92 11.06 12.45
CA VAL A 135 6.82 11.60 13.27
C VAL A 135 7.07 11.45 14.78
N LEU A 136 7.70 10.35 15.21
CA LEU A 136 7.96 10.07 16.63
C LEU A 136 8.95 11.06 17.27
N SER A 137 9.91 11.55 16.49
CA SER A 137 10.96 12.48 16.95
C SER A 137 10.74 13.91 16.46
N TYR A 138 9.71 14.16 15.63
CA TYR A 138 9.49 15.45 15.00
C TYR A 138 8.99 16.51 16.00
N PRO A 139 9.41 17.79 15.88
CA PRO A 139 8.94 18.87 16.75
C PRO A 139 7.41 18.98 16.77
N GLU A 140 6.83 19.23 17.96
CA GLU A 140 5.37 19.31 18.16
C GLU A 140 4.69 20.29 17.21
N GLU A 141 5.36 21.41 16.90
CA GLU A 141 4.85 22.48 16.04
C GLU A 141 4.59 22.04 14.60
N TYR A 142 5.34 21.06 14.10
CA TYR A 142 5.21 20.54 12.73
C TYR A 142 4.63 19.12 12.69
N ARG A 143 4.58 18.41 13.83
CA ARG A 143 4.17 17.00 13.89
C ARG A 143 2.74 16.78 13.39
N ARG A 144 1.80 17.65 13.76
CA ARG A 144 0.39 17.49 13.37
C ARG A 144 0.20 17.61 11.87
N GLU A 145 0.83 18.59 11.24
CA GLU A 145 0.74 18.81 9.79
C GLU A 145 1.30 17.59 9.03
N LEU A 146 2.44 17.07 9.48
CA LEU A 146 3.02 15.85 8.91
C LEU A 146 2.14 14.61 9.15
N GLN A 147 1.55 14.46 10.33
CA GLN A 147 0.60 13.38 10.62
C GLN A 147 -0.63 13.44 9.72
N ASP A 148 -1.19 14.63 9.52
CA ASP A 148 -2.36 14.82 8.68
C ASP A 148 -2.04 14.49 7.22
N ALA A 149 -0.86 14.91 6.71
CA ALA A 149 -0.40 14.56 5.37
C ALA A 149 -0.23 13.05 5.18
N ILE A 150 0.41 12.36 6.14
CA ILE A 150 0.56 10.90 6.11
C ILE A 150 -0.80 10.21 6.17
N ASN A 151 -1.69 10.64 7.09
CA ASN A 151 -3.02 10.08 7.24
C ASN A 151 -3.86 10.22 5.96
N GLN A 152 -3.74 11.35 5.27
CA GLN A 152 -4.43 11.57 4.00
C GLN A 152 -3.96 10.60 2.93
N ALA A 153 -2.65 10.41 2.79
CA ALA A 153 -2.07 9.46 1.84
C ALA A 153 -2.46 8.01 2.16
N SER A 154 -2.42 7.62 3.44
CA SER A 154 -2.87 6.31 3.91
C SER A 154 -4.37 6.09 3.72
N SER A 155 -5.21 7.13 3.90
CA SER A 155 -6.65 7.02 3.70
C SER A 155 -6.99 6.70 2.25
N SER A 156 -6.41 7.40 1.28
CA SER A 156 -6.64 7.15 -0.14
C SER A 156 -6.26 5.72 -0.54
N TYR A 157 -5.16 5.19 0.01
CA TYR A 157 -4.77 3.80 -0.16
C TYR A 157 -5.83 2.83 0.39
N VAL A 158 -6.23 3.04 1.64
CA VAL A 158 -7.24 2.21 2.30
C VAL A 158 -8.57 2.23 1.55
N ASP A 159 -8.98 3.38 1.00
CA ASP A 159 -10.19 3.50 0.18
C ASP A 159 -10.11 2.68 -1.10
N GLY A 160 -9.01 2.76 -1.86
CA GLY A 160 -8.82 1.95 -3.07
C GLY A 160 -8.82 0.45 -2.77
N MET A 161 -8.16 0.04 -1.69
CA MET A 161 -8.14 -1.35 -1.24
C MET A 161 -9.51 -1.84 -0.79
N ALA A 162 -10.26 -1.01 -0.08
CA ALA A 162 -11.62 -1.33 0.36
C ALA A 162 -12.53 -1.60 -0.84
N GLN A 163 -12.48 -0.75 -1.87
CA GLN A 163 -13.27 -0.93 -3.09
C GLN A 163 -12.93 -2.23 -3.81
N PHE A 164 -11.64 -2.58 -3.90
CA PHE A 164 -11.22 -3.85 -4.49
C PHE A 164 -11.70 -5.06 -3.68
N TYR A 165 -11.50 -5.03 -2.35
CA TYR A 165 -11.94 -6.12 -1.47
C TYR A 165 -13.46 -6.28 -1.47
N GLU A 166 -14.21 -5.18 -1.52
CA GLU A 166 -15.65 -5.20 -1.66
C GLU A 166 -16.05 -5.85 -2.98
N ALA A 167 -15.46 -5.44 -4.10
CA ALA A 167 -15.73 -6.02 -5.41
C ALA A 167 -15.46 -7.54 -5.40
N MET A 168 -14.28 -7.95 -4.96
CA MET A 168 -13.89 -9.37 -4.91
C MET A 168 -14.75 -10.17 -3.94
N GLY A 169 -15.04 -9.61 -2.76
CA GLY A 169 -15.93 -10.22 -1.77
C GLY A 169 -17.32 -10.45 -2.35
N LEU A 170 -17.89 -9.46 -3.04
CA LEU A 170 -19.18 -9.60 -3.69
C LEU A 170 -19.18 -10.69 -4.77
N ALA A 171 -18.17 -10.75 -5.64
CA ALA A 171 -18.05 -11.82 -6.66
C ALA A 171 -17.91 -13.21 -6.07
N LEU A 172 -17.15 -13.33 -4.97
CA LEU A 172 -16.94 -14.59 -4.28
C LEU A 172 -18.05 -14.91 -3.29
N GLY A 173 -19.10 -14.09 -3.19
CA GLY A 173 -20.20 -14.36 -2.29
C GLY A 173 -19.82 -14.24 -0.83
N PHE A 174 -19.16 -13.14 -0.46
CA PHE A 174 -18.79 -12.80 0.90
C PHE A 174 -19.27 -11.40 1.27
N GLU A 175 -19.73 -11.29 2.50
CA GLU A 175 -20.11 -10.03 3.14
C GLU A 175 -19.30 -9.86 4.43
N THR A 176 -19.16 -8.63 4.93
CA THR A 176 -18.54 -8.39 6.23
C THR A 176 -19.48 -8.70 7.39
N ILE A 177 -18.92 -9.00 8.55
CA ILE A 177 -19.69 -9.17 9.78
C ILE A 177 -20.12 -7.81 10.36
N PRO A 178 -21.22 -7.75 11.14
CA PRO A 178 -21.67 -6.51 11.77
C PRO A 178 -20.57 -5.83 12.59
N GLY A 179 -20.45 -4.51 12.46
CA GLY A 179 -19.42 -3.71 13.16
C GLY A 179 -18.09 -3.62 12.42
N THR A 180 -17.97 -4.24 11.24
CA THR A 180 -16.81 -4.15 10.35
C THR A 180 -17.25 -3.85 8.91
N ASP A 181 -16.31 -3.42 8.08
CA ASP A 181 -16.47 -3.23 6.65
C ASP A 181 -15.17 -3.54 5.90
N PHE A 182 -15.19 -3.42 4.57
CA PHE A 182 -14.00 -3.66 3.74
C PHE A 182 -12.90 -2.61 3.97
N ARG A 183 -13.26 -1.41 4.45
CA ARG A 183 -12.30 -0.36 4.82
C ARG A 183 -11.52 -0.75 6.07
N TYR A 184 -12.18 -1.31 7.07
CA TYR A 184 -11.56 -1.89 8.25
C TYR A 184 -10.61 -3.02 7.86
N LEU A 185 -11.06 -3.95 7.01
CA LEU A 185 -10.20 -5.03 6.50
C LEU A 185 -8.95 -4.48 5.81
N ALA A 186 -9.10 -3.47 4.93
CA ALA A 186 -7.99 -2.82 4.25
C ALA A 186 -7.00 -2.18 5.22
N ALA A 187 -7.49 -1.37 6.17
CA ALA A 187 -6.64 -0.69 7.15
C ALA A 187 -5.87 -1.66 8.05
N VAL A 188 -6.54 -2.70 8.59
CA VAL A 188 -5.89 -3.67 9.48
C VAL A 188 -4.91 -4.55 8.72
N SER A 189 -5.28 -5.04 7.53
CA SER A 189 -4.41 -5.87 6.71
C SER A 189 -3.18 -5.11 6.21
N SER A 190 -3.33 -3.82 5.90
CA SER A 190 -2.20 -2.92 5.62
C SER A 190 -1.24 -2.87 6.80
N ALA A 191 -1.71 -2.51 8.00
CA ALA A 191 -0.86 -2.43 9.18
C ALA A 191 -0.15 -3.76 9.50
N LEU A 192 -0.84 -4.90 9.31
CA LEU A 192 -0.23 -6.22 9.44
C LEU A 192 0.90 -6.42 8.42
N MET A 193 0.63 -6.12 7.14
CA MET A 193 1.60 -6.26 6.06
C MET A 193 2.84 -5.40 6.31
N GLU A 194 2.64 -4.12 6.63
CA GLU A 194 3.68 -3.16 6.97
C GLU A 194 4.56 -3.65 8.12
N GLY A 195 3.94 -4.11 9.21
CA GLY A 195 4.65 -4.65 10.37
C GLY A 195 5.42 -5.94 10.08
N MET A 196 4.93 -6.77 9.16
CA MET A 196 5.64 -7.98 8.71
C MET A 196 6.83 -7.63 7.82
N VAL A 197 6.65 -6.73 6.85
CA VAL A 197 7.74 -6.28 5.96
C VAL A 197 8.84 -5.63 6.79
N LEU A 198 8.50 -4.71 7.69
CA LEU A 198 9.47 -4.08 8.59
C LEU A 198 10.28 -5.10 9.40
N ARG A 199 9.59 -6.10 9.97
CA ARG A 199 10.26 -7.16 10.75
C ARG A 199 11.10 -8.09 9.89
N SER A 200 10.70 -8.35 8.65
CA SER A 200 11.47 -9.21 7.72
C SER A 200 12.88 -8.66 7.41
N LEU A 201 13.09 -7.35 7.54
CA LEU A 201 14.40 -6.72 7.34
C LEU A 201 15.41 -7.02 8.45
N THR A 202 14.92 -7.32 9.66
CA THR A 202 15.75 -7.52 10.87
C THR A 202 15.71 -8.96 11.38
N VAL A 203 14.62 -9.67 11.08
CA VAL A 203 14.38 -11.06 11.43
C VAL A 203 14.33 -11.86 10.13
N TYR A 204 15.50 -12.23 9.64
CA TYR A 204 15.70 -13.19 8.57
C TYR A 204 16.37 -14.44 9.12
N ASP A 205 16.34 -15.55 8.38
CA ASP A 205 17.12 -16.80 8.60
C ASP A 205 16.98 -17.53 9.95
N GLY A 206 16.08 -17.11 10.83
CA GLY A 206 15.75 -17.78 12.09
C GLY A 206 16.86 -17.75 13.16
N ARG A 207 17.98 -17.04 12.94
CA ARG A 207 19.13 -17.03 13.86
C ARG A 207 18.84 -16.42 15.24
N ALA A 208 17.78 -15.63 15.37
CA ALA A 208 17.36 -15.01 16.64
C ALA A 208 16.34 -15.84 17.44
N GLY A 209 16.03 -17.08 17.02
CA GLY A 209 14.95 -17.87 17.63
C GLY A 209 13.53 -17.35 17.33
N LEU A 210 13.44 -16.33 16.47
CA LEU A 210 12.19 -15.79 15.94
C LEU A 210 11.87 -16.46 14.59
N PRO A 211 10.58 -16.67 14.26
CA PRO A 211 10.20 -17.22 12.97
C PRO A 211 10.65 -16.33 11.80
N ASP A 212 11.19 -16.96 10.75
CA ASP A 212 11.46 -16.30 9.47
C ASP A 212 10.14 -16.04 8.75
N LEU A 213 9.80 -14.75 8.56
CA LEU A 213 8.54 -14.32 7.95
C LEU A 213 8.53 -14.46 6.42
N ILE A 214 9.72 -14.54 5.80
CA ILE A 214 9.89 -14.68 4.35
C ILE A 214 9.72 -16.15 3.95
N ARG A 215 10.13 -17.07 4.83
CA ARG A 215 10.12 -18.50 4.58
C ARG A 215 8.73 -19.00 4.14
N THR A 216 8.70 -19.69 3.00
CA THR A 216 7.53 -20.45 2.58
C THR A 216 7.53 -21.86 3.18
N PHE A 217 6.34 -22.43 3.36
CA PHE A 217 6.15 -23.81 3.78
C PHE A 217 4.85 -24.38 3.22
N THR A 218 4.86 -25.70 2.98
CA THR A 218 3.68 -26.44 2.48
C THR A 218 2.75 -26.77 3.64
N ALA A 219 1.48 -26.37 3.52
CA ALA A 219 0.43 -26.65 4.51
C ALA A 219 -0.98 -26.43 3.94
N ASP A 220 -2.00 -26.87 4.69
CA ASP A 220 -3.42 -26.50 4.47
C ASP A 220 -4.00 -25.82 5.74
N PRO A 221 -3.58 -24.59 6.05
CA PRO A 221 -3.92 -23.93 7.32
C PRO A 221 -5.42 -23.62 7.47
N PHE A 222 -6.19 -23.70 6.37
CA PHE A 222 -7.61 -23.34 6.35
C PHE A 222 -8.53 -24.50 5.96
N ASN A 223 -8.04 -25.74 6.00
CA ASN A 223 -8.78 -26.97 5.71
C ASN A 223 -9.50 -26.93 4.35
N THR A 224 -8.78 -26.54 3.30
CA THR A 224 -9.27 -26.54 1.92
C THR A 224 -9.25 -27.94 1.30
N GLY A 225 -8.53 -28.89 1.90
CA GLY A 225 -8.31 -30.24 1.40
C GLY A 225 -7.06 -30.38 0.52
N ASP A 226 -6.36 -29.28 0.22
CA ASP A 226 -5.17 -29.27 -0.63
C ASP A 226 -4.02 -28.54 0.08
N GLU A 227 -2.87 -29.20 0.22
CA GLU A 227 -1.67 -28.52 0.71
C GLU A 227 -1.09 -27.60 -0.38
N ARG A 228 -0.76 -26.37 0.02
CA ARG A 228 -0.17 -25.33 -0.85
C ARG A 228 1.01 -24.66 -0.15
N GLU A 229 1.82 -23.91 -0.87
CA GLU A 229 2.89 -23.09 -0.28
C GLU A 229 2.33 -21.81 0.33
N TRP A 230 2.67 -21.55 1.60
CA TRP A 230 2.26 -20.40 2.39
C TRP A 230 3.45 -19.67 3.00
N ASN A 231 3.31 -18.38 3.26
CA ASN A 231 4.20 -17.62 4.15
C ASN A 231 3.38 -16.90 5.23
N ALA A 232 4.06 -16.17 6.12
CA ALA A 232 3.41 -15.45 7.22
C ALA A 232 2.38 -14.41 6.72
N ALA A 233 2.67 -13.72 5.61
CA ALA A 233 1.80 -12.72 5.04
C ALA A 233 0.47 -13.30 4.54
N ALA A 234 0.54 -14.39 3.77
CA ALA A 234 -0.66 -15.05 3.26
C ALA A 234 -1.54 -15.62 4.36
N ILE A 235 -0.94 -16.24 5.39
CA ILE A 235 -1.72 -16.76 6.52
C ILE A 235 -2.38 -15.62 7.27
N SER A 236 -1.64 -14.56 7.61
CA SER A 236 -2.15 -13.46 8.41
C SER A 236 -3.27 -12.71 7.69
N PHE A 237 -3.10 -12.43 6.40
CA PHE A 237 -4.11 -11.78 5.59
C PHE A 237 -5.38 -12.64 5.47
N THR A 238 -5.22 -13.92 5.12
CA THR A 238 -6.36 -14.83 4.93
C THR A 238 -7.11 -15.06 6.25
N ALA A 239 -6.39 -15.20 7.36
CA ALA A 239 -6.99 -15.33 8.68
C ALA A 239 -7.79 -14.08 9.07
N ASN A 240 -7.24 -12.88 8.82
CA ASN A 240 -7.95 -11.62 9.07
C ASN A 240 -9.23 -11.53 8.22
N LEU A 241 -9.14 -11.82 6.91
CA LEU A 241 -10.29 -11.81 6.02
C LEU A 241 -11.37 -12.80 6.47
N LEU A 242 -11.00 -14.05 6.79
CA LEU A 242 -11.96 -15.06 7.25
C LEU A 242 -12.58 -14.74 8.61
N ALA A 243 -11.91 -13.93 9.44
CA ALA A 243 -12.45 -13.47 10.71
C ALA A 243 -13.49 -12.34 10.54
N VAL A 244 -13.36 -11.52 9.49
CA VAL A 244 -14.26 -10.37 9.25
C VAL A 244 -15.28 -10.62 8.13
N ALA A 245 -15.15 -11.70 7.37
CA ALA A 245 -16.03 -12.05 6.27
C ALA A 245 -16.85 -13.31 6.57
N ARG A 246 -18.10 -13.32 6.09
CA ARG A 246 -18.99 -14.48 6.11
C ARG A 246 -19.47 -14.80 4.69
N PRO A 247 -19.69 -16.08 4.35
CA PRO A 247 -20.33 -16.42 3.09
C PRO A 247 -21.72 -15.77 3.02
N SER A 248 -22.03 -15.17 1.88
CA SER A 248 -23.42 -15.01 1.45
C SER A 248 -24.00 -16.39 1.13
N GLY A 249 -25.33 -16.50 1.10
CA GLY A 249 -26.02 -17.75 0.72
C GLY A 249 -25.66 -18.24 -0.68
N ASP A 250 -26.39 -19.26 -1.14
CA ASP A 250 -26.24 -19.75 -2.51
C ASP A 250 -26.45 -18.63 -3.55
N ILE A 251 -25.71 -18.73 -4.65
CA ILE A 251 -25.72 -17.73 -5.71
C ILE A 251 -26.05 -18.44 -7.02
N THR A 252 -27.04 -17.94 -7.73
CA THR A 252 -27.40 -18.41 -9.06
C THR A 252 -26.35 -17.97 -10.09
N SER A 253 -26.28 -18.66 -11.23
CA SER A 253 -25.34 -18.28 -12.30
C SER A 253 -25.59 -16.86 -12.83
N ALA A 254 -26.85 -16.40 -12.84
CA ALA A 254 -27.20 -15.05 -13.27
C ALA A 254 -26.70 -13.98 -12.28
N GLU A 255 -26.83 -14.23 -10.97
CA GLU A 255 -26.30 -13.35 -9.93
C GLU A 255 -24.77 -13.32 -9.94
N LEU A 256 -24.12 -14.46 -10.24
CA LEU A 256 -22.67 -14.53 -10.39
C LEU A 256 -22.18 -13.65 -11.55
N ASP A 257 -22.85 -13.69 -12.70
CA ASP A 257 -22.49 -12.86 -13.86
C ASP A 257 -22.63 -11.36 -13.56
N GLU A 258 -23.70 -10.96 -12.86
CA GLU A 258 -23.87 -9.58 -12.41
C GLU A 258 -22.74 -9.14 -11.46
N ARG A 259 -22.34 -10.01 -10.53
CA ARG A 259 -21.27 -9.71 -9.57
C ARG A 259 -19.91 -9.60 -10.27
N LEU A 260 -19.59 -10.50 -11.21
CA LEU A 260 -18.35 -10.43 -11.98
C LEU A 260 -18.26 -9.15 -12.83
N GLU A 261 -19.38 -8.69 -13.38
CA GLU A 261 -19.44 -7.41 -14.10
C GLU A 261 -19.20 -6.21 -13.16
N ARG A 262 -19.74 -6.24 -11.93
CA ARG A 262 -19.42 -5.22 -10.92
C ARG A 262 -17.93 -5.19 -10.58
N VAL A 263 -17.26 -6.35 -10.49
CA VAL A 263 -15.80 -6.42 -10.30
C VAL A 263 -15.07 -5.77 -11.45
N ARG A 264 -15.45 -6.08 -12.69
CA ARG A 264 -14.86 -5.49 -13.89
C ARG A 264 -14.96 -3.96 -13.86
N GLN A 265 -16.12 -3.42 -13.48
CA GLN A 265 -16.34 -1.98 -13.38
C GLN A 265 -15.52 -1.34 -12.24
N ALA A 266 -15.39 -2.00 -11.09
CA ALA A 266 -14.56 -1.52 -9.99
C ALA A 266 -13.08 -1.44 -10.40
N ILE A 267 -12.56 -2.48 -11.08
CA ILE A 267 -11.19 -2.48 -11.61
C ILE A 267 -10.98 -1.35 -12.62
N ALA A 268 -11.94 -1.12 -13.52
CA ALA A 268 -11.84 -0.02 -14.49
C ALA A 268 -11.83 1.38 -13.83
N ARG A 269 -12.54 1.57 -12.71
CA ARG A 269 -12.49 2.81 -11.94
C ARG A 269 -11.15 3.01 -11.27
N ILE A 270 -10.63 1.96 -10.61
CA ILE A 270 -9.30 1.97 -10.00
C ILE A 270 -8.22 2.30 -11.06
N GLU A 271 -8.37 1.80 -12.29
CA GLU A 271 -7.50 2.13 -13.41
C GLU A 271 -7.55 3.61 -13.79
N ALA A 272 -8.76 4.17 -13.91
CA ALA A 272 -8.93 5.58 -14.25
C ALA A 272 -8.33 6.49 -13.17
N ASP A 273 -8.60 6.22 -11.90
CA ASP A 273 -8.08 6.99 -10.76
C ASP A 273 -6.55 6.91 -10.68
N ALA A 274 -5.98 5.73 -10.98
CA ALA A 274 -4.53 5.54 -11.02
C ALA A 274 -3.87 6.30 -12.16
N GLU A 275 -4.53 6.44 -13.31
CA GLU A 275 -4.01 7.18 -14.45
C GLU A 275 -4.11 8.70 -14.25
N GLU A 276 -5.23 9.19 -13.70
CA GLU A 276 -5.40 10.61 -13.32
C GLU A 276 -4.35 11.05 -12.27
N SER A 277 -4.05 10.16 -11.32
CA SER A 277 -3.00 10.39 -10.32
C SER A 277 -1.60 10.47 -10.93
N LYS A 278 -1.33 9.78 -12.05
CA LYS A 278 -0.05 9.91 -12.79
C LYS A 278 0.00 11.19 -13.62
N GLU A 279 -1.10 11.60 -14.23
CA GLU A 279 -1.16 12.85 -15.00
C GLU A 279 -0.91 14.08 -14.12
N TRP A 280 -1.38 14.07 -12.87
CA TRP A 280 -1.10 15.13 -11.90
C TRP A 280 0.40 15.25 -11.54
N LEU A 281 1.15 14.15 -11.61
CA LEU A 281 2.59 14.11 -11.32
C LEU A 281 3.48 14.63 -12.47
N THR A 282 2.92 14.82 -13.66
CA THR A 282 3.66 15.28 -14.86
C THR A 282 3.36 16.72 -15.25
N ARG A 283 2.54 17.42 -14.46
CA ARG A 283 2.22 18.85 -14.60
C ARG A 283 2.84 19.65 -13.47
#